data_AF-A0A0H4VDR4-F1
#
_entry.id   AF-A0A0H4VDR4-F1
#
_cell.length_a   1.000
_cell.length_b   1.000
_cell.length_c   1.000
_cell.angle_alpha   90.00
_cell.angle_beta   90.00
_cell.angle_gamma   90.00
#
_symmetry.space_group_name_H-M   'P 1'
#
loop_
_entity.id
_entity.type
_entity.pdbx_description
1 polymer ?
#
loop_
_entity_poly.entity_id
_entity_poly.type
_entity_poly.pdbx_seq_one_letter_code
_entity_poly.pdbx_strand_id
1 'polypeptide(L)'
;MAKGGTKIFCPECSDIQVCRAISPTELDAPSAQRVRDERHSDLHWFRRGRECLACGHKFLTGELDEAFIRELVELRKSWLQSVAGSARSASRAAAKRTRLETVPREDAEAFIRAAAKWDHPSWSIVDAPKHARRIYRHGLGWAIDFGANTFLPGMAVARCFREVAAIMDRVAQGEVIFREDANKLLQQVISGCVATHDGYEYNGYYPMDGIYLTFGTQLIDTEDGANLILRWADPKGVLMQRG
;
A
#
# COMPACT_ATOMS: atom_id res chain seq x y z
N MET A 1 7.58 21.31 40.05
CA MET A 1 6.51 21.80 39.16
C MET A 1 6.23 20.70 38.15
N ALA A 2 5.13 19.95 38.30
CA ALA A 2 4.77 18.89 37.37
C ALA A 2 4.42 19.53 36.02
N LYS A 3 5.20 19.25 34.97
CA LYS A 3 4.90 19.72 33.61
C LYS A 3 3.53 19.14 33.22
N GLY A 4 2.53 20.01 33.13
CA GLY A 4 1.15 19.65 32.83
C GLY A 4 1.04 18.92 31.49
N GLY A 5 0.22 17.88 31.45
CA GLY A 5 -0.06 17.09 30.26
C GLY A 5 -1.37 16.32 30.44
N THR A 6 -1.97 15.92 29.33
CA THR A 6 -3.22 15.14 29.31
C THR A 6 -2.93 13.73 28.80
N LYS A 7 -3.56 12.72 29.38
CA LYS A 7 -3.50 11.34 28.86
C LYS A 7 -4.31 11.27 27.57
N ILE A 8 -3.64 10.98 26.45
CA ILE A 8 -4.26 10.85 25.13
C ILE A 8 -3.54 9.76 24.34
N PHE A 9 -4.19 9.19 23.33
CA PHE A 9 -3.57 8.20 22.46
C PHE A 9 -2.44 8.85 21.63
N CYS A 10 -1.23 8.29 21.70
CA CYS A 10 -0.11 8.67 20.84
C CYS A 10 -0.01 7.70 19.65
N PRO A 11 -0.04 8.17 18.40
CA PRO A 11 -0.01 7.31 17.22
C PRO A 11 1.32 6.55 17.07
N GLU A 12 2.44 7.17 17.44
CA GLU A 12 3.77 6.54 17.39
C GLU A 12 3.91 5.41 18.43
N CYS A 13 3.45 5.64 19.66
CA CYS A 13 3.50 4.62 20.71
C CYS A 13 2.40 3.56 20.59
N SER A 14 1.33 3.85 19.84
CA SER A 14 0.11 3.04 19.79
C SER A 14 -0.52 2.77 21.16
N ASP A 15 -0.42 3.73 22.09
CA ASP A 15 -0.94 3.61 23.47
C ASP A 15 -1.31 4.98 24.05
N ILE A 16 -2.04 4.99 25.18
CA ILE A 16 -2.39 6.19 25.94
C ILE A 16 -1.15 6.68 26.68
N GLN A 17 -0.67 7.87 26.29
CA GLN A 17 0.52 8.50 26.86
C GLN A 17 0.18 9.89 27.41
N VAL A 18 1.07 10.43 28.25
CA VAL A 18 0.96 11.82 28.69
C VAL A 18 1.51 12.72 27.59
N CYS A 19 0.65 13.56 27.03
CA CYS A 19 1.02 14.51 25.98
C CYS A 19 0.83 15.95 26.46
N ARG A 20 1.79 16.82 26.14
CA ARG A 20 1.62 18.26 26.35
C ARG A 20 0.98 18.91 25.12
N ALA A 21 0.25 20.00 25.34
CA ALA A 21 -0.25 20.83 24.24
C ALA A 21 0.91 21.66 23.66
N ILE A 22 0.94 21.77 22.33
CA ILE A 22 1.85 22.63 21.57
C ILE A 22 1.05 23.43 20.54
N SER A 23 1.62 24.50 19.99
CA SER A 23 0.92 25.27 18.96
C SER A 23 0.80 24.44 17.67
N PRO A 24 -0.36 24.41 16.98
CA PRO A 24 -0.46 23.79 15.65
C PRO A 24 0.57 24.34 14.65
N THR A 25 1.02 25.58 14.81
CA THR A 25 2.03 26.20 13.95
C THR A 25 3.42 25.56 14.10
N GLU A 26 3.70 24.87 15.21
CA GLU A 26 4.94 24.07 15.35
C GLU A 26 4.93 22.79 14.51
N LEU A 27 3.78 22.47 13.91
CA LEU A 27 3.51 21.31 13.06
C LEU A 27 3.15 21.74 11.63
N ASP A 28 3.55 22.95 11.23
CA ASP A 28 3.25 23.55 9.92
C ASP A 28 1.74 23.61 9.60
N ALA A 29 0.90 23.60 10.64
CA ALA A 29 -0.54 23.66 10.51
C ALA A 29 -1.08 25.07 10.81
N PRO A 30 -2.20 25.48 10.18
CA PRO A 30 -2.85 26.74 10.50
C PRO A 30 -3.14 26.87 12.01
N SER A 31 -2.91 28.07 12.55
CA SER A 31 -3.16 28.42 13.96
C SER A 31 -4.64 28.36 14.36
N ALA A 32 -5.54 28.25 13.38
CA ALA A 32 -6.97 28.15 13.61
C ALA A 32 -7.32 26.94 14.49
N GLN A 33 -7.85 27.25 15.68
CA GLN A 33 -8.25 26.24 16.65
C GLN A 33 -9.58 25.56 16.27
N ARG A 34 -10.50 26.28 15.61
CA ARG A 34 -11.74 25.73 15.08
C ARG A 34 -11.60 25.56 13.58
N VAL A 35 -11.84 24.35 13.09
CA VAL A 35 -11.77 24.02 11.68
C VAL A 35 -13.14 23.56 11.22
N ARG A 36 -13.48 23.91 9.99
CA ARG A 36 -14.68 23.46 9.29
C ARG A 36 -14.23 22.87 7.97
N ASP A 37 -14.85 21.76 7.56
CA ASP A 37 -14.68 21.27 6.21
C ASP A 37 -15.48 22.12 5.20
N GLU A 38 -14.86 22.55 4.11
CA GLU A 38 -15.52 23.41 3.12
C GLU A 38 -16.57 22.65 2.30
N ARG A 39 -16.39 21.34 2.12
CA ARG A 39 -17.29 20.48 1.34
C ARG A 39 -18.41 19.93 2.21
N HIS A 40 -18.13 19.73 3.50
CA HIS A 40 -19.06 19.17 4.48
C HIS A 40 -19.31 20.17 5.61
N SER A 41 -20.30 21.02 5.36
CA SER A 41 -20.63 22.19 6.18
C SER A 41 -20.98 21.87 7.65
N ASP A 42 -21.33 20.61 7.93
CA ASP A 42 -21.69 20.01 9.21
C ASP A 42 -20.48 19.46 9.97
N LEU A 43 -19.33 19.28 9.31
CA LEU A 43 -18.11 18.81 9.92
C LEU A 43 -17.31 19.97 10.53
N HIS A 44 -17.28 19.97 11.86
CA HIS A 44 -16.54 20.95 12.66
C HIS A 44 -15.73 20.24 13.73
N TRP A 45 -14.47 20.63 13.92
CA TRP A 45 -13.64 20.09 14.99
C TRP A 45 -12.72 21.14 15.60
N PHE A 46 -12.28 20.89 16.83
CA PHE A 46 -11.23 21.67 17.46
C PHE A 46 -9.87 21.03 17.23
N ARG A 47 -8.99 21.72 16.50
CA ARG A 47 -7.63 21.27 16.23
C ARG A 47 -6.70 21.60 17.40
N ARG A 48 -5.88 20.63 17.82
CA ARG A 48 -4.84 20.81 18.84
C ARG A 48 -3.53 20.16 18.40
N GLY A 49 -2.41 20.86 18.58
CA GLY A 49 -1.08 20.25 18.51
C GLY A 49 -0.77 19.53 19.82
N ARG A 50 -0.18 18.33 19.72
CA ARG A 50 0.23 17.49 20.84
C ARG A 50 1.67 17.04 20.66
N GLU A 51 2.40 16.91 21.76
CA GLU A 51 3.70 16.27 21.81
C GLU A 51 3.69 15.20 22.89
N CYS A 52 4.00 13.96 22.50
CA CYS A 52 4.13 12.84 23.42
C CYS A 52 5.36 13.00 24.31
N LEU A 53 5.19 12.97 25.63
CA LEU A 53 6.33 13.07 26.55
C LEU A 53 7.13 11.78 26.68
N ALA A 54 6.63 10.65 26.15
CA ALA A 54 7.33 9.37 26.14
C ALA A 54 8.29 9.23 24.95
N CYS A 55 7.81 9.50 23.73
CA CYS A 55 8.62 9.34 22.51
C CYS A 55 9.01 10.65 21.81
N GLY A 56 8.49 11.81 22.25
CA GLY A 56 8.74 13.10 21.61
C GLY A 56 7.98 13.34 20.31
N HIS A 57 7.19 12.37 19.84
CA HIS A 57 6.40 12.50 18.61
C HIS A 57 5.40 13.65 18.71
N LYS A 58 5.40 14.54 17.72
CA LYS A 58 4.49 15.68 17.61
C LYS A 58 3.42 15.39 16.56
N PHE A 59 2.17 15.66 16.89
CA PHE A 59 1.03 15.33 16.02
C PHE A 59 -0.19 16.24 16.28
N LEU A 60 -1.09 16.30 15.30
CA LEU A 60 -2.36 17.00 15.43
C LEU A 60 -3.44 16.06 15.97
N THR A 61 -4.37 16.62 16.73
CA THR A 61 -5.60 15.96 17.18
C THR A 61 -6.80 16.83 16.81
N GLY A 62 -7.95 16.20 16.60
CA GLY A 62 -9.24 16.86 16.41
C GLY A 62 -10.21 16.41 17.50
N GLU A 63 -10.79 17.36 18.23
CA GLU A 63 -11.86 17.11 19.20
C GLU A 63 -13.20 17.31 18.49
N LEU A 64 -14.04 16.29 18.52
CA LEU A 64 -15.36 16.20 17.88
C LEU A 64 -16.44 15.98 18.96
N ASP A 65 -17.69 16.27 18.59
CA ASP A 65 -18.83 15.91 19.43
C ASP A 65 -18.97 14.39 19.56
N GLU A 66 -19.38 13.93 20.75
CA GLU A 66 -19.47 12.49 21.03
C GLU A 66 -20.56 11.79 20.19
N ALA A 67 -21.68 12.46 19.92
CA ALA A 67 -22.74 11.87 19.10
C ALA A 67 -22.25 11.66 17.66
N PHE A 68 -21.48 12.61 17.13
CA PHE A 68 -20.83 12.47 15.83
C PHE A 68 -19.82 11.30 15.80
N ILE A 69 -19.02 11.13 16.86
CA ILE A 69 -18.12 9.96 16.97
C ILE A 69 -18.92 8.64 16.96
N ARG A 70 -20.06 8.58 17.64
CA ARG A 70 -20.94 7.40 17.65
C ARG A 70 -21.54 7.13 16.27
N GLU A 71 -21.95 8.18 15.55
CA GLU A 71 -22.40 8.06 14.16
C GLU A 71 -21.29 7.47 13.27
N LEU A 72 -20.06 7.98 13.36
CA LEU A 72 -18.91 7.44 12.62
C LEU A 72 -18.66 5.95 12.93
N VAL A 73 -18.85 5.53 14.19
CA VAL A 73 -18.74 4.12 14.58
C VAL A 73 -19.81 3.27 13.88
N GLU A 74 -21.06 3.73 13.83
CA GLU A 74 -22.14 2.99 13.15
C GLU A 74 -21.96 2.97 11.64
N LEU A 75 -21.53 4.08 11.03
CA LEU A 75 -21.17 4.13 9.61
C LEU A 75 -20.03 3.15 9.29
N ARG A 76 -19.00 3.09 10.14
CA ARG A 76 -17.90 2.12 9.99
C ARG A 76 -18.41 0.68 10.06
N LYS A 77 -19.27 0.34 11.02
CA LYS A 77 -19.87 -1.00 11.13
C LYS A 77 -20.69 -1.35 9.89
N SER A 78 -21.56 -0.44 9.44
CA SER A 78 -22.41 -0.63 8.27
C SER A 78 -21.58 -0.83 7.00
N TRP A 79 -20.54 -0.01 6.79
CA TRP A 79 -19.62 -0.18 5.68
C TRP A 79 -18.94 -1.55 5.72
N LEU A 80 -18.36 -1.93 6.87
CA LEU A 80 -17.70 -3.23 7.05
C LEU A 80 -18.63 -4.41 6.75
N GLN A 81 -19.88 -4.35 7.21
CA GLN A 81 -20.89 -5.37 6.91
C GLN A 81 -21.20 -5.46 5.41
N SER A 82 -21.27 -4.31 4.72
CA SER A 82 -21.55 -4.29 3.28
C SER A 82 -20.39 -4.82 2.43
N VAL A 83 -19.14 -4.64 2.86
CA VAL A 83 -17.96 -5.08 2.10
C VAL A 83 -17.45 -6.47 2.48
N ALA A 84 -17.74 -6.99 3.68
CA ALA A 84 -17.17 -8.25 4.18
C ALA A 84 -17.45 -9.45 3.27
N GLY A 85 -18.64 -9.54 2.67
CA GLY A 85 -18.99 -10.61 1.72
C GLY A 85 -18.14 -10.56 0.45
N SER A 86 -17.95 -9.35 -0.09
CA SER A 86 -17.10 -9.10 -1.26
C SER A 86 -15.62 -9.36 -0.94
N ALA A 87 -15.14 -8.92 0.23
CA ALA A 87 -13.79 -9.17 0.71
C ALA A 87 -13.49 -10.68 0.81
N ARG A 88 -14.37 -11.47 1.43
CA ARG A 88 -14.22 -12.95 1.49
C ARG A 88 -14.22 -13.62 0.11
N SER A 89 -14.99 -13.07 -0.83
CA SER A 89 -14.98 -13.57 -2.21
C SER A 89 -13.66 -13.25 -2.92
N ALA A 90 -13.16 -12.01 -2.75
CA ALA A 90 -11.89 -11.54 -3.29
C ALA A 90 -10.71 -12.34 -2.71
N SER A 91 -10.67 -12.53 -1.39
CA SER A 91 -9.67 -13.37 -0.71
C SER A 91 -9.60 -14.77 -1.31
N ARG A 92 -10.74 -15.47 -1.43
CA ARG A 92 -10.79 -16.82 -2.01
C ARG A 92 -10.37 -16.85 -3.48
N ALA A 93 -10.67 -15.82 -4.25
CA ALA A 93 -10.24 -15.72 -5.64
C ALA A 93 -8.72 -15.51 -5.74
N ALA A 94 -8.17 -14.60 -4.93
CA ALA A 94 -6.74 -14.34 -4.82
C ALA A 94 -5.96 -15.57 -4.36
N ALA A 95 -6.47 -16.29 -3.35
CA ALA A 95 -5.85 -17.49 -2.79
C ALA A 95 -5.54 -18.58 -3.84
N LYS A 96 -6.37 -18.68 -4.91
CA LYS A 96 -6.17 -19.65 -6.00
C LYS A 96 -4.90 -19.37 -6.84
N ARG A 97 -4.36 -18.16 -6.79
CA ARG A 97 -3.19 -17.71 -7.58
C ARG A 97 -1.91 -17.59 -6.75
N THR A 98 -1.91 -18.08 -5.51
CA THR A 98 -0.79 -17.93 -4.57
C THR A 98 0.35 -18.91 -4.78
N ARG A 99 0.12 -19.98 -5.54
CA ARG A 99 1.10 -21.03 -5.82
C ARG A 99 1.85 -20.73 -7.10
N LEU A 100 3.17 -20.68 -6.99
CA LEU A 100 4.06 -20.34 -8.09
C LEU A 100 3.90 -21.29 -9.29
N GLU A 101 3.72 -22.59 -9.05
CA GLU A 101 3.58 -23.56 -10.14
C GLU A 101 2.30 -23.35 -10.95
N THR A 102 1.30 -22.70 -10.34
CA THR A 102 -0.03 -22.50 -10.90
C THR A 102 -0.21 -21.17 -11.62
N VAL A 103 0.78 -20.27 -11.57
CA VAL A 103 0.67 -18.97 -12.25
C VAL A 103 0.68 -19.19 -13.78
N PRO A 104 -0.42 -18.87 -14.49
CA PRO A 104 -0.47 -19.00 -15.94
C PRO A 104 0.57 -18.10 -16.60
N ARG A 105 1.07 -18.51 -17.77
CA ARG A 105 2.01 -17.70 -18.54
C ARG A 105 1.40 -16.34 -18.87
N GLU A 106 0.10 -16.33 -19.18
CA GLU A 106 -0.69 -15.17 -19.57
C GLU A 106 -0.72 -14.10 -18.48
N ASP A 107 -0.82 -14.50 -17.21
CA ASP A 107 -0.80 -13.58 -16.06
C ASP A 107 0.59 -12.95 -15.91
N ALA A 108 1.67 -13.73 -16.08
CA ALA A 108 3.03 -13.21 -16.04
C ALA A 108 3.31 -12.27 -17.23
N GLU A 109 2.82 -12.60 -18.43
CA GLU A 109 2.92 -11.71 -19.59
C GLU A 109 2.13 -10.42 -19.40
N ALA A 110 0.91 -10.50 -18.88
CA ALA A 110 0.08 -9.33 -18.60
C ALA A 110 0.73 -8.42 -17.56
N PHE A 111 1.36 -9.00 -16.53
CA PHE A 111 2.17 -8.24 -15.58
C PHE A 111 3.30 -7.47 -16.26
N ILE A 112 4.11 -8.15 -17.08
CA ILE A 112 5.21 -7.50 -17.81
C ILE A 112 4.69 -6.43 -18.78
N ARG A 113 3.55 -6.65 -19.45
CA ARG A 113 2.97 -5.65 -20.35
C ARG A 113 2.57 -4.36 -19.63
N ALA A 114 2.12 -4.45 -18.39
CA ALA A 114 1.75 -3.28 -17.60
C ALA A 114 2.99 -2.59 -17.00
N ALA A 115 3.92 -3.37 -16.44
CA ALA A 115 4.97 -2.85 -15.58
C ALA A 115 6.29 -2.53 -16.31
N ALA A 116 6.60 -3.19 -17.44
CA ALA A 116 7.92 -3.01 -18.05
C ALA A 116 8.04 -1.67 -18.77
N LYS A 117 9.08 -0.91 -18.42
CA LYS A 117 9.45 0.35 -19.08
C LYS A 117 10.87 0.27 -19.65
N TRP A 118 11.20 1.23 -20.50
CA TRP A 118 12.53 1.42 -21.07
C TRP A 118 12.96 2.88 -20.90
N ASP A 119 14.14 3.09 -20.32
CA ASP A 119 14.79 4.39 -20.23
C ASP A 119 15.40 4.74 -21.61
N HIS A 120 14.67 5.56 -22.38
CA HIS A 120 15.07 5.91 -23.73
C HIS A 120 16.17 7.00 -23.70
N PRO A 121 17.28 6.86 -24.46
CA PRO A 121 18.39 7.83 -24.49
C PRO A 121 18.00 9.27 -24.86
N SER A 122 16.82 9.46 -25.46
CA SER A 122 16.26 10.77 -25.82
C SER A 122 15.23 11.30 -24.82
N TRP A 123 15.44 11.01 -23.53
CA TRP A 123 14.90 11.75 -22.37
C TRP A 123 13.50 11.39 -21.86
N SER A 124 13.02 10.17 -22.07
CA SER A 124 11.82 9.72 -21.33
C SER A 124 11.79 8.21 -21.11
N ILE A 125 11.24 7.84 -19.94
CA ILE A 125 10.82 6.47 -19.64
C ILE A 125 9.58 6.18 -20.49
N VAL A 126 9.62 5.11 -21.28
CA VAL A 126 8.51 4.70 -22.16
C VAL A 126 8.05 3.28 -21.85
N ASP A 127 6.79 2.98 -22.11
CA ASP A 127 6.25 1.62 -21.96
C ASP A 127 6.97 0.62 -22.89
N ALA A 128 7.33 -0.55 -22.34
CA ALA A 128 8.04 -1.61 -23.06
C ALA A 128 7.27 -2.95 -23.06
N PRO A 129 5.99 -2.99 -23.46
CA PRO A 129 5.13 -4.17 -23.31
C PRO A 129 5.61 -5.39 -24.12
N LYS A 130 6.43 -5.17 -25.16
CA LYS A 130 7.02 -6.24 -25.98
C LYS A 130 7.98 -7.13 -25.17
N HIS A 131 8.49 -6.68 -24.01
CA HIS A 131 9.28 -7.53 -23.12
C HIS A 131 8.53 -8.78 -22.66
N ALA A 132 7.20 -8.75 -22.61
CA ALA A 132 6.39 -9.92 -22.23
C ALA A 132 6.61 -11.12 -23.17
N ARG A 133 7.00 -10.90 -24.43
CA ARG A 133 7.29 -12.00 -25.38
C ARG A 133 8.57 -12.74 -25.07
N ARG A 134 9.43 -12.18 -24.22
CA ARG A 134 10.74 -12.72 -23.85
C ARG A 134 10.71 -13.52 -22.56
N ILE A 135 9.56 -13.63 -21.88
CA ILE A 135 9.48 -14.43 -20.66
C ILE A 135 9.68 -15.92 -20.99
N TYR A 136 10.36 -16.62 -20.10
CA TYR A 136 10.64 -18.05 -20.23
C TYR A 136 10.43 -18.79 -18.90
N ARG A 137 10.43 -20.12 -18.95
CA ARG A 137 10.26 -20.96 -17.75
C ARG A 137 11.61 -21.16 -17.07
N HIS A 138 11.66 -20.78 -15.80
CA HIS A 138 12.80 -20.91 -14.88
C HIS A 138 12.43 -21.83 -13.71
N GLY A 139 13.41 -22.30 -12.94
CA GLY A 139 13.17 -23.12 -11.73
C GLY A 139 12.31 -22.41 -10.68
N LEU A 140 12.32 -21.08 -10.71
CA LEU A 140 11.53 -20.18 -9.86
C LEU A 140 10.27 -19.62 -10.55
N GLY A 141 9.73 -20.31 -11.56
CA GLY A 141 8.51 -19.90 -12.26
C GLY A 141 8.78 -19.16 -13.58
N TRP A 142 7.99 -18.13 -13.89
CA TRP A 142 8.22 -17.31 -15.10
C TRP A 142 9.27 -16.24 -14.82
N ALA A 143 10.23 -16.11 -15.74
CA ALA A 143 11.40 -15.24 -15.61
C ALA A 143 11.64 -14.40 -16.88
N ILE A 144 12.35 -13.29 -16.73
CA ILE A 144 12.88 -12.46 -17.81
C ILE A 144 14.23 -11.86 -17.43
N ASP A 145 15.19 -11.94 -18.34
CA ASP A 145 16.55 -11.44 -18.09
C ASP A 145 16.68 -9.96 -18.49
N PHE A 146 17.27 -9.18 -17.58
CA PHE A 146 17.70 -7.81 -17.81
C PHE A 146 19.18 -7.68 -17.43
N GLY A 147 20.05 -7.92 -18.42
CA GLY A 147 21.50 -7.93 -18.21
C GLY A 147 21.92 -9.09 -17.31
N ALA A 148 22.58 -8.77 -16.18
CA ALA A 148 23.07 -9.76 -15.23
C ALA A 148 22.00 -10.23 -14.22
N ASN A 149 20.84 -9.57 -14.16
CA ASN A 149 19.79 -9.88 -13.20
C ASN A 149 18.56 -10.44 -13.91
N THR A 150 17.80 -11.24 -13.17
CA THR A 150 16.59 -11.89 -13.67
C THR A 150 15.40 -11.41 -12.86
N PHE A 151 14.41 -10.78 -13.51
CA PHE A 151 13.14 -10.47 -12.86
C PHE A 151 12.21 -11.67 -12.93
N LEU A 152 11.48 -11.96 -11.84
CA LEU A 152 10.66 -13.15 -11.67
C LEU A 152 9.16 -12.78 -11.66
N PRO A 153 8.53 -12.41 -12.80
CA PRO A 153 7.14 -11.98 -12.84
C PRO A 153 6.15 -13.04 -12.33
N GLY A 154 6.41 -14.34 -12.56
CA GLY A 154 5.54 -15.40 -12.04
C GLY A 154 5.52 -15.41 -10.50
N MET A 155 6.67 -15.16 -9.89
CA MET A 155 6.81 -15.07 -8.45
C MET A 155 6.19 -13.80 -7.88
N ALA A 156 6.40 -12.66 -8.54
CA ALA A 156 5.76 -11.39 -8.16
C ALA A 156 4.24 -11.53 -8.13
N VAL A 157 3.65 -12.08 -9.20
CA VAL A 157 2.20 -12.35 -9.26
C VAL A 157 1.75 -13.24 -8.10
N ALA A 158 2.41 -14.38 -7.88
CA ALA A 158 2.03 -15.32 -6.82
C ALA A 158 2.11 -14.71 -5.41
N ARG A 159 3.22 -14.01 -5.10
CA ARG A 159 3.44 -13.38 -3.80
C ARG A 159 2.47 -12.22 -3.58
N CYS A 160 2.23 -11.38 -4.59
CA CYS A 160 1.25 -10.30 -4.46
C CYS A 160 -0.16 -10.84 -4.22
N PHE A 161 -0.59 -11.90 -4.91
CA PHE A 161 -1.89 -12.51 -4.64
C PHE A 161 -2.01 -13.11 -3.23
N ARG A 162 -0.90 -13.57 -2.64
CA ARG A 162 -0.87 -14.02 -1.25
C ARG A 162 -1.12 -12.86 -0.29
N GLU A 163 -0.42 -11.74 -0.49
CA GLU A 163 -0.63 -10.54 0.32
C GLU A 163 -2.03 -9.98 0.16
N VAL A 164 -2.56 -9.93 -1.07
CA VAL A 164 -3.94 -9.48 -1.27
C VAL A 164 -4.96 -10.41 -0.58
N ALA A 165 -4.76 -11.73 -0.61
CA ALA A 165 -5.63 -12.63 0.13
C ALA A 165 -5.63 -12.31 1.64
N ALA A 166 -4.44 -12.10 2.23
CA ALA A 166 -4.30 -11.72 3.63
C ALA A 166 -4.94 -10.35 3.95
N ILE A 167 -4.76 -9.35 3.07
CA ILE A 167 -5.42 -8.04 3.18
C ILE A 167 -6.95 -8.21 3.18
N MET A 168 -7.48 -8.99 2.23
CA MET A 168 -8.92 -9.18 2.08
C MET A 168 -9.54 -9.94 3.27
N ASP A 169 -8.80 -10.87 3.88
CA ASP A 169 -9.22 -11.53 5.11
C ASP A 169 -9.29 -10.55 6.28
N ARG A 170 -8.31 -9.65 6.41
CA ARG A 170 -8.33 -8.58 7.43
C ARG A 170 -9.50 -7.62 7.23
N VAL A 171 -9.77 -7.21 5.99
CA VAL A 171 -10.96 -6.38 5.68
C VAL A 171 -12.25 -7.12 6.03
N ALA A 172 -12.35 -8.41 5.71
CA ALA A 172 -13.50 -9.23 6.08
C ALA A 172 -13.70 -9.35 7.60
N GLN A 173 -12.64 -9.18 8.39
CA GLN A 173 -12.65 -9.19 9.86
C GLN A 173 -12.94 -7.82 10.49
N GLY A 174 -13.12 -6.77 9.69
CA GLY A 174 -13.46 -5.44 10.19
C GLY A 174 -12.34 -4.40 10.07
N GLU A 175 -11.21 -4.76 9.49
CA GLU A 175 -10.10 -3.83 9.33
C GLU A 175 -10.34 -2.89 8.13
N VAL A 176 -10.01 -1.61 8.32
CA VAL A 176 -10.04 -0.63 7.24
C VAL A 176 -8.64 -0.55 6.65
N ILE A 177 -8.50 -0.97 5.40
CA ILE A 177 -7.22 -0.93 4.67
C ILE A 177 -7.40 -0.05 3.44
N PHE A 178 -6.49 0.91 3.28
CA PHE A 178 -6.46 1.81 2.14
C PHE A 178 -5.74 1.16 0.96
N ARG A 179 -6.24 1.44 -0.25
CA ARG A 179 -5.70 0.94 -1.51
C ARG A 179 -4.25 1.36 -1.70
N GLU A 180 -3.90 2.58 -1.28
CA GLU A 180 -2.55 3.12 -1.39
C GLU A 180 -1.57 2.38 -0.48
N ASP A 181 -2.01 2.00 0.73
CA ASP A 181 -1.18 1.23 1.67
C ASP A 181 -0.99 -0.21 1.17
N ALA A 182 -2.05 -0.82 0.64
CA ALA A 182 -1.96 -2.11 -0.04
C ALA A 182 -1.03 -2.04 -1.25
N ASN A 183 -1.13 -0.99 -2.07
CA ASN A 183 -0.26 -0.80 -3.23
C ASN A 183 1.21 -0.71 -2.82
N LYS A 184 1.56 0.11 -1.82
CA LYS A 184 2.94 0.20 -1.28
C LYS A 184 3.47 -1.13 -0.80
N LEU A 185 2.66 -1.91 -0.08
CA LEU A 185 3.05 -3.26 0.34
C LEU A 185 3.34 -4.16 -0.87
N LEU A 186 2.50 -4.11 -1.91
CA LEU A 186 2.73 -4.90 -3.12
C LEU A 186 3.97 -4.45 -3.92
N GLN A 187 4.28 -3.15 -3.98
CA GLN A 187 5.51 -2.65 -4.57
C GLN A 187 6.74 -3.27 -3.90
N GLN A 188 6.75 -3.30 -2.56
CA GLN A 188 7.79 -3.95 -1.77
C GLN A 188 7.88 -5.46 -2.03
N VAL A 189 6.75 -6.15 -2.20
CA VAL A 189 6.75 -7.56 -2.60
C VAL A 189 7.37 -7.77 -3.98
N ILE A 190 7.03 -6.91 -4.94
CA ILE A 190 7.55 -6.97 -6.32
C ILE A 190 9.07 -6.75 -6.32
N SER A 191 9.59 -5.82 -5.52
CA SER A 191 11.04 -5.56 -5.44
C SER A 191 11.84 -6.72 -4.86
N GLY A 192 11.21 -7.60 -4.08
CA GLY A 192 11.80 -8.86 -3.61
C GLY A 192 11.79 -10.01 -4.64
N CYS A 193 11.29 -9.78 -5.86
CA CYS A 193 11.15 -10.83 -6.89
C CYS A 193 12.21 -10.72 -7.99
N VAL A 194 13.47 -10.57 -7.59
CA VAL A 194 14.63 -10.48 -8.48
C VAL A 194 15.63 -11.57 -8.09
N ALA A 195 16.19 -12.26 -9.08
CA ALA A 195 17.30 -13.18 -8.91
C ALA A 195 18.60 -12.59 -9.47
N THR A 196 19.71 -12.96 -8.84
CA THR A 196 21.07 -12.64 -9.26
C THR A 196 21.47 -13.45 -10.49
N HIS A 197 22.63 -13.15 -11.07
CA HIS A 197 23.22 -13.92 -12.17
C HIS A 197 23.45 -15.41 -11.84
N ASP A 198 23.58 -15.74 -10.56
CA ASP A 198 23.73 -17.13 -10.08
C ASP A 198 22.39 -17.87 -9.98
N GLY A 199 21.27 -17.22 -10.30
CA GLY A 199 19.92 -17.80 -10.28
C GLY A 199 19.26 -17.84 -8.89
N TYR A 200 19.89 -17.22 -7.87
CA TYR A 200 19.33 -17.12 -6.52
C TYR A 200 18.60 -15.80 -6.32
N GLU A 201 17.51 -15.80 -5.55
CA GLU A 201 16.84 -14.57 -5.15
C GLU A 201 17.77 -13.68 -4.30
N TYR A 202 17.64 -12.36 -4.45
CA TYR A 202 18.27 -11.41 -3.54
C TYR A 202 17.77 -11.65 -2.10
N ASN A 203 18.68 -11.58 -1.13
CA ASN A 203 18.30 -11.61 0.28
C ASN A 203 17.68 -10.25 0.66
N GLY A 204 16.34 -10.18 0.67
CA GLY A 204 15.58 -8.96 0.96
C GLY A 204 14.94 -8.37 -0.28
N TYR A 205 15.26 -7.11 -0.59
CA TYR A 205 14.63 -6.34 -1.65
C TYR A 205 15.68 -5.81 -2.63
N TYR A 206 15.39 -5.88 -3.92
CA TYR A 206 16.17 -5.16 -4.92
C TYR A 206 15.95 -3.65 -4.76
N PRO A 207 17.00 -2.82 -4.85
CA PRO A 207 16.86 -1.38 -4.66
C PRO A 207 15.89 -0.77 -5.68
N MET A 208 15.06 0.16 -5.20
CA MET A 208 14.12 0.91 -6.02
C MET A 208 14.57 2.37 -6.15
N ASP A 209 14.43 2.93 -7.35
CA ASP A 209 14.51 4.37 -7.58
C ASP A 209 13.10 4.93 -7.79
N GLY A 210 12.55 5.57 -6.76
CA GLY A 210 11.13 5.89 -6.68
C GLY A 210 10.27 4.62 -6.74
N ILE A 211 9.53 4.45 -7.83
CA ILE A 211 8.64 3.30 -8.09
C ILE A 211 9.28 2.24 -8.99
N TYR A 212 10.51 2.45 -9.48
CA TYR A 212 11.13 1.60 -10.49
C TYR A 212 12.18 0.65 -9.92
N LEU A 213 12.20 -0.59 -10.41
CA LEU A 213 13.38 -1.47 -10.36
C LEU A 213 14.22 -1.22 -11.61
N THR A 214 15.47 -0.82 -11.44
CA THR A 214 16.35 -0.43 -12.55
C THR A 214 17.36 -1.51 -12.90
N PHE A 215 17.39 -1.88 -14.19
CA PHE A 215 18.26 -2.90 -14.79
C PHE A 215 18.97 -2.33 -16.02
N GLY A 216 19.92 -1.41 -15.80
CA GLY A 216 20.51 -0.63 -16.90
C GLY A 216 19.46 0.29 -17.51
N THR A 217 19.16 0.12 -18.81
CA THR A 217 18.09 0.90 -19.46
C THR A 217 16.71 0.25 -19.31
N GLN A 218 16.60 -0.99 -18.82
CA GLN A 218 15.30 -1.63 -18.61
C GLN A 218 14.79 -1.38 -17.20
N LEU A 219 13.47 -1.21 -17.07
CA LEU A 219 12.82 -0.83 -15.82
C LEU A 219 11.59 -1.71 -15.58
N ILE A 220 11.28 -1.96 -14.31
CA ILE A 220 9.97 -2.48 -13.88
C ILE A 220 9.32 -1.43 -12.97
N ASP A 221 8.21 -0.88 -13.43
CA ASP A 221 7.32 -0.01 -12.65
C ASP A 221 6.52 -0.86 -11.66
N THR A 222 6.91 -0.79 -10.40
CA THR A 222 6.28 -1.59 -9.34
C THR A 222 4.88 -1.10 -8.99
N GLU A 223 4.58 0.19 -9.20
CA GLU A 223 3.27 0.78 -8.94
C GLU A 223 2.24 0.28 -9.95
N ASP A 224 2.59 0.29 -11.24
CA ASP A 224 1.74 -0.26 -12.31
C ASP A 224 1.51 -1.76 -12.13
N GLY A 225 2.56 -2.50 -11.75
CA GLY A 225 2.48 -3.91 -11.40
C GLY A 225 1.51 -4.17 -10.24
N ALA A 226 1.66 -3.43 -9.13
CA ALA A 226 0.79 -3.52 -7.96
C ALA A 226 -0.67 -3.15 -8.30
N ASN A 227 -0.88 -2.09 -9.08
CA ASN A 227 -2.20 -1.64 -9.51
C ASN A 227 -2.89 -2.66 -10.41
N LEU A 228 -2.17 -3.37 -11.27
CA LEU A 228 -2.71 -4.48 -12.05
C LEU A 228 -3.22 -5.61 -11.13
N ILE A 229 -2.41 -6.04 -10.16
CA ILE A 229 -2.80 -7.11 -9.22
C ILE A 229 -4.05 -6.69 -8.43
N LEU A 230 -4.07 -5.47 -7.90
CA LEU A 230 -5.24 -4.97 -7.17
C LEU A 230 -6.49 -4.88 -8.04
N ARG A 231 -6.37 -4.52 -9.33
CA ARG A 231 -7.52 -4.54 -10.26
C ARG A 231 -8.07 -5.96 -10.48
N TRP A 232 -7.19 -6.96 -10.56
CA TRP A 232 -7.62 -8.35 -10.70
C TRP A 232 -8.24 -8.92 -9.43
N ALA A 233 -7.68 -8.59 -8.28
CA ALA A 233 -8.08 -9.18 -7.00
C ALA A 233 -9.25 -8.45 -6.34
N ASP A 234 -9.37 -7.14 -6.55
CA ASP A 234 -10.42 -6.28 -6.01
C ASP A 234 -11.23 -5.56 -7.11
N PRO A 235 -11.94 -6.30 -7.97
CA PRO A 235 -12.72 -5.71 -9.05
C PRO A 235 -13.92 -4.89 -8.55
N LYS A 236 -14.31 -5.04 -7.28
CA LYS A 236 -15.45 -4.35 -6.68
C LYS A 236 -15.06 -3.11 -5.88
N GLY A 237 -13.77 -2.80 -5.75
CA GLY A 237 -13.29 -1.65 -4.99
C GLY A 237 -13.62 -1.76 -3.50
N VAL A 238 -13.36 -2.92 -2.91
CA VAL A 238 -13.50 -3.19 -1.47
C VAL A 238 -12.52 -2.36 -0.65
N LEU A 239 -11.30 -2.11 -1.17
CA LEU A 239 -10.32 -1.27 -0.50
C LEU A 239 -10.74 0.20 -0.56
N MET A 240 -10.64 0.90 0.59
CA MET A 240 -10.89 2.35 0.63
C MET A 240 -9.83 3.10 -0.15
N GLN A 241 -10.20 4.23 -0.75
CA GLN A 241 -9.27 5.16 -1.38
C GLN A 241 -9.15 6.41 -0.52
N ARG A 242 -7.96 6.99 -0.44
CA ARG A 242 -7.81 8.33 0.15
C ARG A 242 -8.39 9.34 -0.85
N GLY A 243 -9.37 10.12 -0.41
CA GLY A 243 -10.00 11.17 -1.23
C GLY A 243 -9.18 12.46 -1.32
#